data_AF-A0A4Q6DSQ4-F1
#
_entry.id   AF-A0A4Q6DSQ4-F1
#
_cell.length_a   1.000
_cell.length_b   1.000
_cell.length_c   1.000
_cell.angle_alpha   90.00
_cell.angle_beta   90.00
_cell.angle_gamma   90.00
#
_symmetry.space_group_name_H-M   'P 1'
#
loop_
_entity.id
_entity.type
_entity.pdbx_description
1 polymer ?
#
loop_
_entity_poly.entity_id
_entity_poly.type
_entity_poly.pdbx_seq_one_letter_code
_entity_poly.pdbx_strand_id
1 'polypeptide(L)'
;MAEESKPLIDEILRDEDGHFVRANQSGAAAACAAKGMRLPTLRELAQLATSRGAKGIKEQSEIRETDLAGGYILETPTDPSGKRDDFYYNSLGYREPDRGAGKQAFWSSSACVACVLGGGGASSAYAFDAASGKFYDKYETLSYSVRCLKP
;
A
#
# COMPACT_ATOMS: atom_id res chain seq x y z
N MET A 1 8.53 -16.04 -25.37
CA MET A 1 7.28 -16.28 -24.62
C MET A 1 7.37 -15.49 -23.34
N ALA A 2 6.86 -14.26 -23.33
CA ALA A 2 6.85 -13.42 -22.14
C ALA A 2 5.46 -13.56 -21.53
N GLU A 3 5.41 -14.10 -20.32
CA GLU A 3 4.19 -14.19 -19.53
C GLU A 3 3.64 -12.77 -19.35
N GLU A 4 2.46 -12.53 -19.90
CA GLU A 4 1.71 -11.29 -19.79
C GLU A 4 1.58 -10.96 -18.29
N SER A 5 2.24 -9.90 -17.85
CA SER A 5 2.14 -9.37 -16.50
C SER A 5 0.68 -9.10 -16.16
N LYS A 6 0.04 -10.07 -15.51
CA LYS A 6 -1.38 -10.07 -15.15
C LYS A 6 -1.74 -8.75 -14.45
N PRO A 7 -2.82 -8.08 -14.86
CA PRO A 7 -2.97 -6.66 -14.59
C PRO A 7 -3.39 -6.44 -13.14
N LEU A 8 -2.65 -5.54 -12.51
CA LEU A 8 -2.89 -4.85 -11.23
C LEU A 8 -4.33 -4.37 -11.01
N ILE A 9 -5.14 -4.32 -12.07
CA ILE A 9 -6.53 -3.91 -12.14
C ILE A 9 -7.48 -5.01 -11.63
N ASP A 10 -7.15 -6.29 -11.85
CA ASP A 10 -8.03 -7.42 -11.56
C ASP A 10 -8.14 -7.72 -10.06
N GLU A 11 -7.21 -7.18 -9.26
CA GLU A 11 -7.18 -7.29 -7.80
C GLU A 11 -7.83 -6.08 -7.09
N ILE A 12 -8.33 -5.10 -7.86
CA ILE A 12 -9.09 -3.97 -7.32
C ILE A 12 -10.57 -4.36 -7.35
N LEU A 13 -11.23 -4.30 -6.20
CA LEU A 13 -12.65 -4.60 -6.12
C LEU A 13 -13.46 -3.61 -6.94
N ARG A 14 -14.38 -4.17 -7.72
CA ARG A 14 -15.39 -3.44 -8.47
C ARG A 14 -16.78 -3.91 -8.07
N ASP A 15 -17.74 -2.99 -8.13
CA ASP A 15 -19.17 -3.32 -7.99
C ASP A 15 -19.71 -3.96 -9.29
N GLU A 16 -21.01 -4.29 -9.29
CA GLU A 16 -21.68 -4.93 -10.42
C GLU A 16 -21.72 -4.04 -11.67
N ASP A 17 -21.65 -2.71 -11.48
CA ASP A 17 -21.60 -1.70 -12.54
C ASP A 17 -20.18 -1.47 -13.07
N GLY A 18 -19.17 -2.12 -12.48
CA GLY A 18 -17.76 -2.02 -12.87
C GLY A 18 -17.03 -0.80 -12.30
N HIS A 19 -17.62 -0.06 -11.37
CA HIS A 19 -16.97 1.03 -10.64
C HIS A 19 -16.10 0.50 -9.51
N PHE A 20 -15.04 1.26 -9.17
CA PHE A 20 -14.18 0.90 -8.05
C PHE A 20 -14.92 1.00 -6.72
N VAL A 21 -14.92 -0.10 -5.96
CA VAL A 21 -15.44 -0.09 -4.58
C VAL A 21 -14.53 0.79 -3.74
N ARG A 22 -15.12 1.78 -3.07
CA ARG A 22 -14.43 2.68 -2.15
C ARG A 22 -14.94 2.47 -0.74
N ALA A 23 -14.02 2.37 0.21
CA ALA A 23 -14.36 2.22 1.62
C ALA A 23 -13.30 2.87 2.51
N ASN A 24 -13.67 3.11 3.76
CA ASN A 24 -12.71 3.30 4.84
C ASN A 24 -11.88 2.03 5.06
N GLN A 25 -10.80 2.12 5.84
CA GLN A 25 -9.87 0.99 5.99
C GLN A 25 -10.58 -0.26 6.57
N SER A 26 -11.43 -0.08 7.59
CA SER A 26 -12.20 -1.17 8.19
C SER A 26 -13.19 -1.81 7.20
N GLY A 27 -13.87 -0.98 6.40
CA GLY A 27 -14.80 -1.45 5.37
C GLY A 27 -14.09 -2.15 4.23
N ALA A 28 -12.89 -1.68 3.86
CA ALA A 28 -12.04 -2.31 2.87
C ALA A 28 -11.57 -3.70 3.35
N ALA A 29 -11.17 -3.80 4.63
CA ALA A 29 -10.81 -5.08 5.25
C ALA A 29 -12.00 -6.05 5.27
N ALA A 30 -13.18 -5.58 5.68
CA ALA A 30 -14.41 -6.38 5.68
C ALA A 30 -14.81 -6.83 4.28
N ALA A 31 -14.68 -5.97 3.26
CA ALA A 31 -14.98 -6.29 1.87
C ALA A 31 -14.03 -7.37 1.31
N CYS A 32 -12.74 -7.32 1.65
CA CYS A 32 -11.81 -8.37 1.29
C CYS A 32 -12.13 -9.69 2.03
N ALA A 33 -12.39 -9.62 3.33
CA ALA A 33 -12.70 -10.80 4.15
C ALA A 33 -13.97 -11.52 3.66
N ALA A 34 -15.01 -10.78 3.25
CA ALA A 34 -16.23 -11.34 2.67
C ALA A 34 -16.01 -12.16 1.39
N LYS A 35 -14.87 -11.95 0.72
CA LYS A 35 -14.43 -12.70 -0.48
C LYS A 35 -13.37 -13.75 -0.17
N GLY A 36 -13.08 -14.02 1.11
CA GLY A 36 -12.00 -14.92 1.52
C GLY A 36 -10.61 -14.38 1.19
N MET A 37 -10.46 -13.06 1.10
CA MET A 37 -9.22 -12.35 0.76
C MET A 37 -8.81 -11.42 1.91
N ARG A 38 -7.66 -10.77 1.79
CA ARG A 38 -7.17 -9.78 2.76
C ARG A 38 -6.68 -8.49 2.11
N LEU A 39 -6.57 -7.43 2.91
CA LEU A 39 -5.88 -6.22 2.48
C LEU A 39 -4.36 -6.47 2.39
N PRO A 40 -3.67 -5.88 1.40
CA PRO A 40 -2.22 -5.93 1.30
C PRO A 40 -1.56 -5.18 2.46
N THR A 41 -0.44 -5.68 2.95
CA THR A 41 0.44 -4.96 3.86
C THR A 41 1.17 -3.83 3.13
N LEU A 42 1.76 -2.90 3.88
CA LEU A 42 2.58 -1.84 3.29
C LEU A 42 3.77 -2.41 2.50
N ARG A 43 4.41 -3.46 3.01
CA ARG A 43 5.53 -4.14 2.34
C ARG A 43 5.11 -4.76 1.01
N GLU A 44 3.94 -5.39 0.94
CA GLU A 44 3.43 -5.96 -0.30
C GLU A 44 3.10 -4.87 -1.33
N LEU A 45 2.60 -3.72 -0.90
CA LEU A 45 2.41 -2.56 -1.78
C LEU A 45 3.75 -1.99 -2.25
N ALA A 46 4.78 -2.01 -1.42
CA ALA A 46 6.13 -1.58 -1.81
C ALA A 46 6.78 -2.55 -2.81
N GLN A 47 6.58 -3.85 -2.62
CA GLN A 47 7.01 -4.88 -3.58
C GLN A 47 6.28 -4.73 -4.92
N LEU A 48 4.98 -4.44 -4.87
CA LEU A 48 4.18 -4.11 -6.06
C LEU A 48 4.72 -2.88 -6.78
N ALA A 49 5.08 -1.82 -6.05
CA ALA A 49 5.67 -0.64 -6.65
C ALA A 49 7.05 -0.94 -7.26
N THR A 50 7.84 -1.79 -6.61
CA THR A 50 9.14 -2.27 -7.12
C THR A 50 8.98 -3.02 -8.44
N SER A 51 7.96 -3.88 -8.56
CA SER A 51 7.68 -4.59 -9.81
C SER A 51 7.28 -3.64 -10.96
N ARG A 52 6.99 -2.37 -10.66
CA ARG A 52 6.70 -1.31 -11.64
C ARG A 52 7.84 -0.30 -11.81
N GLY A 53 9.03 -0.63 -11.34
CA GLY A 53 10.23 0.17 -11.57
C GLY A 53 10.58 1.14 -10.44
N ALA A 54 9.85 1.13 -9.32
CA ALA A 54 10.34 1.81 -8.12
C ALA A 54 11.71 1.25 -7.73
N LYS A 55 12.59 2.10 -7.20
CA LYS A 55 13.88 1.69 -6.61
C LYS A 55 13.70 0.60 -5.55
N GLY A 56 12.57 0.64 -4.84
CA GLY A 56 12.07 -0.48 -4.05
C GLY A 56 12.44 -0.41 -2.57
N ILE A 57 12.63 -1.58 -1.96
CA ILE A 57 12.79 -1.74 -0.52
C ILE A 57 14.26 -1.99 -0.17
N LYS A 58 14.71 -1.45 0.96
CA LYS A 58 15.96 -1.82 1.65
C LYS A 58 15.69 -2.12 3.12
N GLU A 59 16.31 -3.16 3.64
CA GLU A 59 16.30 -3.43 5.07
C GLU A 59 17.22 -2.44 5.80
N GLN A 60 16.98 -2.25 7.10
CA GLN A 60 17.79 -1.34 7.92
C GLN A 60 19.27 -1.72 7.93
N SER A 61 19.60 -3.01 7.84
CA SER A 61 20.99 -3.49 7.73
C SER A 61 21.67 -3.15 6.41
N GLU A 62 20.91 -2.76 5.39
CA GLU A 62 21.39 -2.52 4.02
C GLU A 62 21.50 -1.03 3.68
N ILE A 63 20.91 -0.16 4.52
CA ILE A 63 20.86 1.28 4.25
C ILE A 63 22.22 1.95 4.45
N ARG A 64 22.59 2.82 3.51
CA ARG A 64 23.79 3.67 3.59
C ARG A 64 23.37 5.14 3.57
N GLU A 65 24.27 6.02 4.02
CA GLU A 65 24.02 7.47 3.99
C GLU A 65 23.66 7.98 2.58
N THR A 66 24.32 7.43 1.55
CA THR A 66 24.02 7.74 0.14
C THR A 66 22.62 7.32 -0.29
N ASP A 67 22.04 6.29 0.34
CA ASP A 67 20.67 5.87 0.04
C ASP A 67 19.65 6.84 0.61
N LEU A 68 19.89 7.36 1.83
CA LEU A 68 19.06 8.40 2.44
C LEU A 68 19.07 9.67 1.57
N ALA A 69 20.25 10.13 1.16
CA ALA A 69 20.40 11.22 0.20
C ALA A 69 19.75 10.90 -1.16
N GLY A 70 19.70 9.61 -1.52
CA GLY A 70 19.06 9.10 -2.72
C GLY A 70 17.53 8.99 -2.65
N GLY A 71 16.91 9.39 -1.53
CA GLY A 71 15.46 9.48 -1.36
C GLY A 71 14.79 8.25 -0.76
N TYR A 72 15.53 7.35 -0.10
CA TYR A 72 14.93 6.28 0.69
C TYR A 72 14.35 6.83 2.00
N ILE A 73 13.09 6.52 2.28
CA ILE A 73 12.34 6.97 3.46
C ILE A 73 12.08 5.76 4.35
N LEU A 74 12.25 5.92 5.67
CA LEU A 74 11.94 4.88 6.65
C LEU A 74 10.42 4.78 6.84
N GLU A 75 9.89 3.60 6.56
CA GLU A 75 8.51 3.21 6.87
C GLU A 75 8.52 2.31 8.12
N THR A 76 7.58 2.54 9.04
CA THR A 76 7.45 1.77 10.30
C THR A 76 6.05 1.17 10.48
N PRO A 77 5.56 0.39 9.49
CA PRO A 77 4.24 -0.23 9.57
C PRO A 77 4.19 -1.28 10.67
N THR A 78 2.98 -1.49 11.19
CA THR A 78 2.63 -2.69 11.95
C THR A 78 1.63 -3.51 11.18
N ASP A 79 1.92 -4.80 11.06
CA ASP A 79 1.04 -5.75 10.41
C ASP A 79 -0.24 -6.02 11.24
N PRO A 80 -1.25 -6.70 10.67
CA PRO A 80 -2.47 -7.03 11.40
C PRO A 80 -2.27 -7.91 12.65
N SER A 81 -1.11 -8.56 12.81
CA SER A 81 -0.77 -9.34 14.00
C SER A 81 -0.18 -8.49 15.13
N GLY A 82 0.02 -7.20 14.90
CA GLY A 82 0.65 -6.29 15.86
C GLY A 82 2.18 -6.30 15.80
N LYS A 83 2.78 -6.97 14.81
CA LYS A 83 4.23 -7.03 14.65
C LYS A 83 4.70 -5.86 13.78
N ARG A 84 5.76 -5.19 14.24
CA ARG A 84 6.46 -4.15 13.46
C ARG A 84 7.25 -4.75 12.30
N ASP A 85 7.22 -4.06 11.18
CA ASP A 85 7.91 -4.43 9.95
C ASP A 85 8.58 -3.20 9.33
N ASP A 86 9.64 -2.72 9.98
CA ASP A 86 10.35 -1.50 9.57
C ASP A 86 11.21 -1.74 8.33
N PHE A 87 11.10 -0.87 7.33
CA PHE A 87 11.94 -0.92 6.12
C PHE A 87 12.09 0.46 5.47
N TYR A 88 13.11 0.61 4.63
CA TYR A 88 13.29 1.80 3.81
C TYR A 88 12.67 1.60 2.44
N TYR A 89 11.93 2.59 1.93
CA TYR A 89 11.31 2.53 0.62
C TYR A 89 11.63 3.78 -0.23
N ASN A 90 11.74 3.58 -1.54
CA ASN A 90 11.95 4.65 -2.50
C ASN A 90 11.09 4.44 -3.76
N SER A 91 10.16 5.38 -3.99
CA SER A 91 9.23 5.33 -5.11
C SER A 91 9.83 5.81 -6.45
N LEU A 92 11.08 6.31 -6.46
CA LEU A 92 11.70 6.83 -7.67
C LEU A 92 11.79 5.76 -8.75
N GLY A 93 11.33 6.09 -9.96
CA GLY A 93 11.28 5.16 -11.09
C GLY A 93 9.97 4.38 -11.22
N TYR A 94 9.07 4.48 -10.24
CA TYR A 94 7.74 3.86 -10.30
C TYR A 94 6.96 4.35 -11.52
N ARG A 95 6.33 3.40 -12.23
CA ARG A 95 5.47 3.67 -13.37
C ARG A 95 4.02 3.41 -12.99
N GLU A 96 3.19 4.44 -13.14
CA GLU A 96 1.76 4.33 -12.87
C GLU A 96 1.10 3.20 -13.70
N PRO A 97 0.07 2.53 -13.15
CA PRO A 97 -0.70 1.55 -13.89
C PRO A 97 -1.67 2.21 -14.87
N ASP A 98 -1.74 1.64 -16.07
CA ASP A 98 -2.63 2.10 -17.14
C ASP A 98 -4.12 2.04 -16.75
N ARG A 99 -4.97 2.69 -17.57
CA ARG A 99 -6.45 2.56 -17.54
C ARG A 99 -7.11 2.91 -16.20
N GLY A 100 -6.75 4.06 -15.63
CA GLY A 100 -7.49 4.67 -14.50
C GLY A 100 -7.18 4.10 -13.11
N ALA A 101 -6.46 2.97 -13.02
CA ALA A 101 -5.93 2.46 -11.77
C ALA A 101 -4.88 3.40 -11.17
N GLY A 102 -4.11 4.11 -12.00
CA GLY A 102 -3.15 5.14 -11.54
C GLY A 102 -3.80 6.33 -10.85
N LYS A 103 -5.13 6.51 -10.96
CA LYS A 103 -5.87 7.58 -10.25
C LYS A 103 -6.45 7.13 -8.91
N GLN A 104 -6.11 5.92 -8.46
CA GLN A 104 -6.63 5.36 -7.22
C GLN A 104 -5.59 5.44 -6.11
N ALA A 105 -6.08 5.51 -4.88
CA ALA A 105 -5.30 5.14 -3.72
C ALA A 105 -5.89 3.86 -3.12
N PHE A 106 -5.05 3.07 -2.46
CA PHE A 106 -5.42 1.79 -1.87
C PHE A 106 -5.05 1.75 -0.41
N TRP A 107 -5.96 1.26 0.42
CA TRP A 107 -5.67 0.97 1.82
C TRP A 107 -4.70 -0.20 1.95
N SER A 108 -3.75 -0.07 2.86
CA SER A 108 -3.01 -1.20 3.40
C SER A 108 -3.71 -1.74 4.67
N SER A 109 -3.41 -2.98 5.00
CA SER A 109 -3.72 -3.58 6.30
C SER A 109 -2.77 -3.12 7.41
N SER A 110 -1.73 -2.36 7.06
CA SER A 110 -0.72 -1.91 8.00
C SER A 110 -1.15 -0.63 8.72
N ALA A 111 -1.01 -0.64 10.05
CA ALA A 111 -1.23 0.53 10.90
C ALA A 111 0.07 1.36 11.04
N CYS A 112 -0.07 2.67 11.23
CA CYS A 112 1.05 3.56 11.55
C CYS A 112 1.27 3.62 13.07
N VAL A 113 2.35 3.01 13.57
CA VAL A 113 2.68 3.03 15.02
C VAL A 113 3.15 4.40 15.47
N ALA A 114 3.96 5.09 14.66
CA ALA A 114 4.44 6.43 14.98
C ALA A 114 3.30 7.43 15.20
N CYS A 115 2.18 7.22 14.50
CA CYS A 115 0.98 8.03 14.62
C CYS A 115 0.22 7.79 15.94
N VAL A 116 0.24 6.56 16.47
CA VAL A 116 -0.37 6.20 17.76
C VAL A 116 0.42 6.78 18.95
N LEU A 117 1.75 6.83 18.83
CA LEU A 117 2.62 7.37 19.89
C LEU A 117 2.63 8.92 19.96
N GLY A 118 2.10 9.60 18.93
CA GLY A 118 1.99 11.06 18.86
C GLY A 118 0.80 11.69 19.58
N GLY A 119 -0.05 10.91 20.27
CA GLY A 119 -1.09 11.43 21.16
C GLY A 119 -2.40 11.89 20.51
N GLY A 120 -2.60 11.66 19.22
CA GLY A 120 -3.90 11.83 18.56
C GLY A 120 -4.62 10.49 18.48
N GLY A 121 -5.63 10.24 19.32
CA GLY A 121 -6.33 8.95 19.44
C GLY A 121 -7.13 8.47 18.21
N ALA A 122 -6.73 8.84 16.99
CA ALA A 122 -7.27 8.33 15.75
C ALA A 122 -6.35 7.22 15.20
N SER A 123 -6.91 6.03 15.03
CA SER A 123 -6.27 4.95 14.28
C SER A 123 -5.97 5.45 12.86
N SER A 124 -4.71 5.38 12.47
CA SER A 124 -4.24 5.79 11.15
C SER A 124 -3.61 4.61 10.44
N ALA A 125 -3.88 4.56 9.15
CA ALA A 125 -3.47 3.47 8.29
C ALA A 125 -2.64 4.02 7.14
N TYR A 126 -1.78 3.17 6.60
CA TYR A 126 -1.06 3.54 5.39
C TYR A 126 -1.96 3.36 4.17
N ALA A 127 -1.93 4.36 3.30
CA ALA A 127 -2.50 4.31 1.96
C ALA A 127 -1.39 4.39 0.91
N PHE A 128 -1.50 3.60 -0.15
CA PHE A 128 -0.63 3.65 -1.32
C PHE A 128 -1.31 4.44 -2.44
N ASP A 129 -0.63 5.45 -2.96
CA ASP A 129 -1.07 6.21 -4.13
C ASP A 129 -0.55 5.58 -5.40
N ALA A 130 -1.46 5.05 -6.20
CA ALA A 130 -1.13 4.36 -7.43
C ALA A 130 -0.56 5.28 -8.52
N ALA A 131 -0.75 6.60 -8.42
CA ALA A 131 -0.23 7.57 -9.40
C ALA A 131 1.27 7.79 -9.21
N SER A 132 1.69 7.92 -7.95
CA SER A 132 3.07 8.30 -7.60
C SER A 132 3.91 7.15 -7.04
N GLY A 133 3.27 6.04 -6.68
CA GLY A 133 3.93 4.94 -6.00
C GLY A 133 4.33 5.27 -4.56
N LYS A 134 3.76 6.34 -3.97
CA LYS A 134 4.10 6.81 -2.62
C LYS A 134 3.14 6.30 -1.57
N PHE A 135 3.61 6.28 -0.33
CA PHE A 135 2.80 6.00 0.83
C PHE A 135 2.43 7.28 1.57
N TYR A 136 1.26 7.26 2.18
CA TYR A 136 0.78 8.32 3.06
C TYR A 136 0.15 7.69 4.29
N ASP A 137 0.43 8.26 5.46
CA ASP A 137 -0.39 8.08 6.64
C ASP A 137 -1.70 8.87 6.46
N LYS A 138 -2.83 8.19 6.68
CA LYS A 138 -4.16 8.79 6.56
C LYS A 138 -5.06 8.33 7.68
N TYR A 139 -5.96 9.22 8.10
CA TYR A 139 -7.06 8.86 8.98
C TYR A 139 -7.93 7.80 8.30
N GLU A 140 -8.28 6.76 9.06
CA GLU A 140 -9.07 5.63 8.56
C GLU A 140 -10.45 6.05 8.01
N THR A 141 -10.92 7.27 8.30
CA THR A 141 -12.22 7.80 7.83
C THR A 141 -12.26 8.13 6.33
N LEU A 142 -11.12 8.24 5.66
CA LEU A 142 -11.09 8.51 4.21
C LEU A 142 -11.52 7.28 3.41
N SER A 143 -12.17 7.51 2.26
CA SER A 143 -12.59 6.44 1.38
C SER A 143 -11.62 6.28 0.22
N TYR A 144 -10.97 5.13 0.16
CA TYR A 144 -10.04 4.74 -0.90
C TYR A 144 -10.51 3.46 -1.58
N SER A 145 -9.96 3.20 -2.77
CA SER A 145 -10.32 2.03 -3.55
C SER A 145 -9.79 0.78 -2.86
N VAL A 146 -10.58 -0.29 -2.91
CA VAL A 146 -10.25 -1.53 -2.19
C VAL A 146 -9.45 -2.45 -3.11
N ARG A 147 -8.23 -2.79 -2.70
CA ARG A 147 -7.42 -3.83 -3.33
C ARG A 147 -7.33 -5.02 -2.38
N CYS A 148 -7.63 -6.21 -2.88
CA CYS A 148 -7.54 -7.43 -2.08
C CYS A 148 -6.49 -8.38 -2.65
N LEU A 149 -5.74 -9.02 -1.76
CA LEU A 149 -4.85 -10.12 -2.09
C LEU A 149 -5.46 -11.43 -1.62
N LYS A 150 -5.19 -12.52 -2.35
CA LYS A 150 -5.47 -13.87 -1.86
C LYS A 150 -4.63 -14.12 -0.58
N PRO A 151 -5.18 -14.88 0.38
CA PRO A 151 -4.51 -15.13 1.65
C PRO A 151 -3.12 -15.75 1.46
#